data_AF-A0A401QFI4-F1
#
_entry.id   AF-A0A401QFI4-F1
#
_cell.length_a   1.000
_cell.length_b   1.000
_cell.length_c   1.000
_cell.angle_alpha   90.00
_cell.angle_beta   90.00
_cell.angle_gamma   90.00
#
_symmetry.space_group_name_H-M   'P 1'
#
loop_
_entity.id
_entity.type
_entity.pdbx_description
1 polymer ?
#
loop_
_entity_poly.entity_id
_entity_poly.type
_entity_poly.pdbx_seq_one_letter_code
_entity_poly.pdbx_strand_id
1 'polypeptide(L)'
;LGKAYGIESHVLSPAETKDLYPLMNVCDVSGTLYVPSDGTMDPAGTCTTLARAATANGASVIENCPVGGIQVKVDDYGVRRVTGVQTKYGTIQTTCAINCAGE
;
A
#
# COMPACT_ATOMS: atom_id res chain seq x y z
N LEU A 1 -20.52 4.66 7.99
CA LEU A 1 -19.07 4.96 7.97
C LEU A 1 -18.70 5.78 6.73
N GLY A 2 -19.00 5.32 5.49
CA GLY A 2 -18.71 6.09 4.26
C GLY A 2 -19.14 7.56 4.28
N LYS A 3 -20.41 7.85 4.64
CA LYS A 3 -20.92 9.23 4.78
C LYS A 3 -20.14 10.11 5.78
N ALA A 4 -19.57 9.52 6.83
CA ALA A 4 -18.77 10.26 7.81
C ALA A 4 -17.38 10.65 7.27
N TYR A 5 -16.88 9.91 6.27
CA TYR A 5 -15.62 10.17 5.57
C TYR A 5 -15.84 10.86 4.20
N GLY A 6 -17.06 11.31 3.90
CA GLY A 6 -17.40 11.94 2.62
C GLY A 6 -17.41 10.99 1.41
N ILE A 7 -17.45 9.67 1.65
CA ILE A 7 -17.50 8.65 0.60
C ILE A 7 -18.96 8.44 0.18
N GLU A 8 -19.23 8.62 -1.10
CA GLU A 8 -20.54 8.31 -1.69
C GLU A 8 -20.88 6.84 -1.44
N SER A 9 -22.04 6.61 -0.82
CA SER A 9 -22.46 5.27 -0.45
C SER A 9 -23.98 5.18 -0.42
N HIS A 10 -24.49 4.07 -0.96
CA HIS A 10 -25.91 3.80 -1.13
C HIS A 10 -26.26 2.48 -0.46
N VAL A 11 -27.32 2.47 0.33
CA VAL A 11 -27.92 1.22 0.80
C VAL A 11 -28.96 0.83 -0.23
N LEU A 12 -28.79 -0.34 -0.85
CA LEU A 12 -29.67 -0.86 -1.88
C LEU A 12 -30.58 -1.95 -1.32
N SER A 13 -31.82 -1.96 -1.80
CA SER A 13 -32.74 -3.09 -1.63
C SER A 13 -32.25 -4.31 -2.43
N PRO A 14 -32.78 -5.52 -2.14
CA PRO A 14 -32.48 -6.71 -2.94
C PRO A 14 -32.81 -6.57 -4.43
N ALA A 15 -33.86 -5.81 -4.78
CA ALA A 15 -34.24 -5.55 -6.17
C ALA A 15 -33.21 -4.65 -6.87
N GLU A 16 -32.86 -3.51 -6.27
CA GLU A 16 -31.82 -2.60 -6.80
C GLU A 16 -30.45 -3.28 -6.91
N THR A 17 -30.14 -4.17 -5.96
CA THR A 17 -28.93 -5.02 -6.00
C THR A 17 -28.95 -5.93 -7.22
N LYS A 18 -30.10 -6.54 -7.52
CA LYS A 18 -30.26 -7.46 -8.65
C LYS A 18 -30.22 -6.74 -9.99
N ASP A 19 -30.74 -5.51 -10.05
CA ASP A 19 -30.65 -4.65 -11.23
C ASP A 19 -29.19 -4.26 -11.51
N LEU A 20 -28.42 -3.93 -10.46
CA LEU A 20 -27.00 -3.59 -10.58
C LEU A 20 -26.11 -4.79 -10.89
N TYR A 21 -26.36 -5.93 -10.23
CA TYR A 21 -25.55 -7.14 -10.37
C TYR A 21 -26.43 -8.40 -10.52
N PRO A 22 -26.91 -8.68 -11.75
CA PRO A 22 -27.91 -9.72 -12.01
C PRO A 22 -27.49 -11.15 -11.63
N LEU A 23 -26.20 -11.41 -11.46
CA LEU A 23 -25.66 -12.73 -11.11
C LEU A 23 -25.78 -13.05 -9.61
N MET A 24 -25.96 -12.05 -8.74
CA MET A 24 -26.04 -12.27 -7.29
C MET A 24 -27.35 -12.96 -6.91
N ASN A 25 -27.28 -14.03 -6.11
CA ASN A 25 -28.47 -14.55 -5.43
C ASN A 25 -28.82 -13.62 -4.25
N VAL A 26 -30.07 -13.15 -4.21
CA VAL A 26 -30.54 -12.18 -3.20
C VAL A 26 -31.64 -12.75 -2.30
N CYS A 27 -31.93 -14.06 -2.38
CA CYS A 27 -33.04 -14.69 -1.65
C CYS A 27 -32.93 -14.58 -0.12
N ASP A 28 -31.72 -14.43 0.41
CA ASP A 28 -31.41 -14.34 1.85
C ASP A 28 -30.70 -13.02 2.21
N VAL A 29 -30.69 -12.04 1.31
CA VAL A 29 -30.05 -10.73 1.50
C VAL A 29 -31.10 -9.71 1.94
N SER A 30 -30.89 -9.04 3.08
CA SER A 30 -31.78 -7.97 3.57
C SER A 30 -31.54 -6.61 2.90
N GLY A 31 -30.34 -6.41 2.33
CA GLY A 31 -29.91 -5.20 1.64
C GLY A 31 -28.40 -5.20 1.45
N THR A 32 -27.88 -4.36 0.55
CA THR A 32 -26.44 -4.26 0.28
C THR A 32 -25.93 -2.83 0.43
N LEU A 33 -24.63 -2.70 0.69
CA LEU A 33 -23.93 -1.42 0.61
C LEU A 33 -23.21 -1.32 -0.74
N TYR A 34 -23.52 -0.29 -1.51
CA TYR A 34 -22.89 0.01 -2.78
C TYR A 34 -22.09 1.30 -2.71
N VAL A 35 -20.85 1.26 -3.18
CA VAL A 35 -19.92 2.38 -3.24
C VAL A 35 -19.45 2.50 -4.70
N PRO A 36 -19.93 3.49 -5.48
CA PRO A 36 -19.62 3.59 -6.91
C PRO A 36 -18.13 3.77 -7.22
N SER A 37 -17.39 4.36 -6.29
CA SER A 37 -15.95 4.60 -6.43
C SER A 37 -15.09 3.37 -6.14
N ASP A 38 -15.66 2.32 -5.57
CA ASP A 38 -14.92 1.08 -5.33
C ASP A 38 -14.70 0.34 -6.64
N GLY A 39 -13.61 -0.43 -6.70
CA GLY A 39 -13.24 -1.12 -7.91
C GLY A 39 -12.15 -2.15 -7.67
N THR A 40 -11.51 -2.56 -8.75
CA THR A 40 -10.38 -3.49 -8.72
C THR A 40 -9.13 -2.81 -9.23
N MET A 41 -7.98 -3.31 -8.79
CA MET A 41 -6.67 -2.82 -9.20
C MET A 41 -5.78 -4.03 -9.44
N ASP A 42 -4.94 -3.97 -10.48
CA ASP A 42 -3.82 -4.91 -10.64
C ASP A 42 -2.69 -4.48 -9.70
N PRO A 43 -2.43 -5.21 -8.60
CA PRO A 43 -1.40 -4.83 -7.64
C PRO A 43 0.00 -4.90 -8.27
N ALA A 44 0.28 -5.89 -9.12
CA ALA A 44 1.60 -6.08 -9.71
C ALA A 44 1.90 -4.99 -10.75
N GLY A 45 0.93 -4.69 -11.62
CA GLY A 45 1.02 -3.60 -12.59
C GLY A 45 1.17 -2.23 -11.92
N THR A 46 0.46 -2.01 -10.81
CA THR A 46 0.56 -0.77 -10.02
C THR A 46 1.95 -0.60 -9.43
N CYS A 47 2.48 -1.63 -8.74
CA CYS A 47 3.84 -1.61 -8.19
C CYS A 47 4.90 -1.34 -9.26
N THR A 48 4.79 -2.03 -10.41
CA THR A 48 5.72 -1.85 -11.54
C THR A 48 5.69 -0.43 -12.07
N THR A 49 4.50 0.15 -12.20
CA THR A 49 4.32 1.52 -12.69
C THR A 49 4.91 2.54 -11.71
N LEU A 50 4.65 2.38 -10.41
CA LEU A 50 5.21 3.24 -9.37
C LEU A 50 6.74 3.15 -9.31
N ALA A 51 7.31 1.95 -9.39
CA ALA A 51 8.76 1.76 -9.42
C ALA A 51 9.40 2.46 -10.63
N ARG A 52 8.81 2.30 -11.82
CA ARG A 52 9.27 2.99 -13.05
C ARG A 52 9.19 4.51 -12.91
N ALA A 53 8.07 5.03 -12.39
CA ALA A 53 7.89 6.46 -12.19
C ALA A 53 8.91 7.01 -11.18
N ALA A 54 9.16 6.30 -10.08
CA ALA A 54 10.17 6.69 -9.09
C ALA A 54 11.57 6.74 -9.70
N THR A 55 11.95 5.72 -10.48
CA THR A 55 13.25 5.69 -11.17
C THR A 55 13.38 6.80 -12.20
N ALA A 56 12.32 7.10 -12.96
CA ALA A 56 12.30 8.23 -13.88
C ALA A 56 12.49 9.59 -13.17
N ASN A 57 12.14 9.67 -11.88
CA ASN A 57 12.36 10.84 -11.02
C ASN A 57 13.66 10.77 -10.20
N GLY A 58 14.59 9.87 -10.54
CA GLY A 58 15.93 9.79 -9.94
C GLY A 58 16.06 8.85 -8.73
N ALA A 59 15.00 8.12 -8.37
CA ALA A 59 15.12 7.08 -7.34
C ALA A 59 15.90 5.87 -7.88
N SER A 60 16.59 5.15 -6.99
CA SER A 60 17.24 3.88 -7.30
C SER A 60 16.41 2.71 -6.78
N VAL A 61 16.09 1.75 -7.65
CA VAL A 61 15.47 0.48 -7.27
C VAL A 61 16.52 -0.61 -7.43
N ILE A 62 16.88 -1.27 -6.32
CA ILE A 62 17.95 -2.28 -6.29
C ILE A 62 17.33 -3.62 -5.89
N GLU A 63 17.08 -4.46 -6.88
CA GLU A 63 16.55 -5.80 -6.67
C GLU A 63 17.65 -6.80 -6.26
N ASN A 64 17.26 -7.97 -5.76
CA ASN A 64 18.18 -9.02 -5.31
C ASN A 64 19.22 -8.54 -4.28
N CYS A 65 18.84 -7.52 -3.50
CA CYS A 65 19.64 -6.84 -2.49
C CYS A 65 18.97 -7.00 -1.11
N PRO A 66 19.07 -8.18 -0.48
CA PRO A 66 18.49 -8.40 0.83
C PRO A 66 19.18 -7.50 1.88
N VAL A 67 18.36 -6.91 2.74
CA VAL A 67 18.83 -6.15 3.90
C VAL A 67 19.31 -7.13 4.98
N GLY A 68 20.57 -7.01 5.37
CA GLY A 68 21.18 -7.82 6.44
C GLY A 68 21.10 -7.18 7.82
N GLY A 69 20.88 -5.86 7.90
CA GLY A 69 20.76 -5.16 9.17
C GLY A 69 20.72 -3.64 9.02
N ILE A 70 20.37 -2.95 10.11
CA ILE A 70 20.34 -1.48 10.17
C ILE A 70 21.49 -1.02 11.08
N GLN A 71 22.34 -0.13 10.57
CA GLN A 71 23.41 0.49 11.35
C GLN A 71 22.88 1.70 12.10
N VAL A 72 23.15 1.74 13.40
CA VAL A 72 22.82 2.87 14.27
C VAL A 72 24.06 3.37 15.00
N LYS A 73 24.14 4.68 15.21
CA LYS A 73 25.17 5.32 16.05
C LYS A 73 24.51 6.28 17.04
N VAL A 74 25.19 6.51 18.15
CA VAL A 74 24.79 7.51 19.14
C VAL A 74 25.33 8.87 18.68
N ASP A 75 24.46 9.88 18.60
CA ASP A 75 24.85 11.26 18.30
C ASP A 75 25.41 11.98 19.55
N ASP A 76 25.88 13.22 19.38
CA ASP A 76 26.49 14.02 20.46
C ASP A 76 25.52 14.31 21.63
N TYR A 77 24.21 14.10 21.42
CA TYR A 77 23.16 14.26 22.43
C TYR A 77 22.77 12.94 23.09
N GLY A 78 23.47 11.85 22.80
CA GLY A 78 23.18 10.53 23.37
C GLY A 78 22.04 9.78 22.67
N VAL A 79 21.54 10.26 21.53
CA VAL A 79 20.39 9.66 20.83
C VAL A 79 20.86 8.69 19.75
N ARG A 80 20.22 7.51 19.67
CA ARG A 80 20.49 6.54 18.59
C ARG A 80 19.87 7.01 17.28
N ARG A 81 20.70 7.14 16.24
CA ARG A 81 20.32 7.55 14.88
C ARG A 81 20.69 6.45 13.89
N VAL A 82 19.85 6.25 12.87
CA VAL A 82 20.19 5.42 11.71
C VAL A 82 21.34 6.10 10.96
N THR A 83 22.31 5.28 10.54
CA THR A 83 23.48 5.73 9.77
C THR A 83 23.68 4.93 8.49
N GLY A 84 23.06 3.76 8.36
CA GLY A 84 23.09 3.01 7.13
C GLY A 84 22.27 1.73 7.16
N VAL A 85 22.15 1.11 5.99
CA VAL A 85 21.53 -0.19 5.78
C VAL A 85 22.60 -1.15 5.26
N GLN A 86 22.79 -2.26 5.95
CA GLN A 86 23.75 -3.30 5.57
C GLN A 86 23.14 -4.21 4.52
N THR A 87 23.91 -4.49 3.48
CA THR A 87 23.57 -5.45 2.43
C THR A 87 24.80 -6.31 2.13
N LYS A 88 24.63 -7.43 1.43
CA LYS A 88 25.77 -8.26 0.98
C LYS A 88 26.70 -7.55 -0.01
N TYR A 89 26.27 -6.44 -0.60
CA TYR A 89 27.05 -5.67 -1.57
C TYR A 89 27.73 -4.45 -0.95
N GLY A 90 27.64 -4.29 0.37
CA GLY A 90 28.15 -3.13 1.11
C GLY A 90 27.06 -2.40 1.89
N THR A 91 27.46 -1.34 2.59
CA THR A 91 26.52 -0.51 3.37
C THR A 91 26.06 0.70 2.57
N ILE A 92 24.74 0.85 2.45
CA ILE A 92 24.12 2.07 1.93
C ILE A 92 24.05 3.07 3.08
N GLN A 93 24.82 4.15 3.01
CA GLN A 93 24.81 5.20 4.04
C GLN A 93 23.51 6.02 3.94
N THR A 94 22.79 6.14 5.04
CA THR A 94 21.54 6.91 5.09
C THR A 94 21.23 7.33 6.53
N THR A 95 20.61 8.49 6.69
CA THR A 95 20.12 8.97 7.99
C THR A 95 18.72 8.45 8.32
N CYS A 96 18.04 7.84 7.34
CA CYS A 96 16.66 7.37 7.47
C CYS A 96 16.48 6.03 6.74
N ALA A 97 15.77 5.11 7.38
CA ALA A 97 15.31 3.87 6.78
C ALA A 97 13.82 3.69 7.11
N ILE A 98 13.02 3.31 6.13
CA ILE A 98 11.60 3.03 6.28
C ILE A 98 11.41 1.54 5.98
N ASN A 99 10.85 0.79 6.93
CA ASN A 99 10.57 -0.62 6.74
C ASN A 99 9.19 -0.79 6.07
N CYS A 100 9.20 -1.23 4.81
CA CYS A 100 8.02 -1.59 4.04
C CYS A 100 8.07 -3.05 3.59
N ALA A 101 8.65 -3.96 4.39
CA ALA A 101 8.95 -5.34 3.99
C ALA A 101 7.76 -6.32 4.01
N GLY A 102 6.56 -5.90 4.44
CA GLY A 102 5.40 -6.80 4.57
C GLY A 102 5.61 -7.89 5.63
N GLU A 103 4.71 -8.88 5.63
CA GLU A 103 4.89 -10.18 6.31
C GLU A 103 5.43 -11.24 5.37
#